data_AF-A0A948UJ77-F1
#
_entry.id   AF-A0A948UJ77-F1
#
_cell.length_a   1.000
_cell.length_b   1.000
_cell.length_c   1.000
_cell.angle_alpha   90.00
_cell.angle_beta   90.00
_cell.angle_gamma   90.00
#
_symmetry.space_group_name_H-M   'P 1'
#
loop_
_entity.id
_entity.type
_entity.pdbx_description
1 polymer ?
#
loop_
_entity_poly.entity_id
_entity_poly.type
_entity_poly.pdbx_seq_one_letter_code
_entity_poly.pdbx_strand_id
1 'polypeptide(L)'
;MNSKRLRIASGVSQLDRLIGGLFIGDNVVWYDDAGSLASVFCLNFIQASQAQNKPLIYVSFDRSPRNLLEKLGSLTEYKNLTILDCFTCGKGANSEVFSNFYNKKKSEWPCQIVKLDEPRNVDKVMDAFYGIHKNLEGDVRFVFESLTGMQELWEGEEHIINFYSHSCPRLYELNTIAYWIIEKKAHSPRIRAQINQTAQVAIELSVKRGKTSLTILKAERRNIDTLNKPFNYWSKDLNITFDSEMRTTSRIDLGIRLKELRTKRGLSQTELSKLVGVTPSTISQIESDLIYPSLPALLKISEVLSVELSSFFQGSARVENRVIFPSGEAVEIKFPDLPEGSIYAKLLTPVDFDPKGEPYRIEIPPGKNLPSHFFIHKGEEMGYLLSGKLQMKLGKAVYSIHAGDVIYLTSEMPSQWKNPGPGLARLLWLKIK
;
A
#
# COMPACT_ATOMS: atom_id res chain seq x y z
N MET A 1 28.22 -10.44 -29.69
CA MET A 1 27.86 -11.30 -28.55
C MET A 1 27.07 -10.45 -27.55
N ASN A 2 25.76 -10.67 -27.40
CA ASN A 2 24.93 -9.97 -26.42
C ASN A 2 25.31 -10.44 -25.01
N SER A 3 26.29 -9.77 -24.38
CA SER A 3 26.48 -9.89 -22.94
C SER A 3 25.19 -9.43 -22.26
N LYS A 4 24.53 -10.34 -21.56
CA LYS A 4 23.27 -10.09 -20.87
C LYS A 4 23.58 -9.11 -19.73
N ARG A 5 23.22 -7.83 -19.89
CA ARG A 5 23.46 -6.79 -18.87
C ARG A 5 22.90 -7.27 -17.52
N LEU A 6 23.69 -7.16 -16.46
CA LEU A 6 23.31 -7.61 -15.12
C LEU A 6 22.24 -6.70 -14.54
N ARG A 7 21.08 -7.25 -14.19
CA ARG A 7 19.95 -6.51 -13.58
C ARG A 7 20.18 -6.30 -12.08
N ILE A 8 19.85 -5.12 -11.58
CA ILE A 8 19.94 -4.72 -10.17
C ILE A 8 18.59 -4.19 -9.69
N ALA A 9 18.32 -4.34 -8.39
CA ALA A 9 17.12 -3.80 -7.75
C ALA A 9 17.31 -2.34 -7.35
N SER A 10 16.33 -1.49 -7.64
CA SER A 10 16.28 -0.11 -7.13
C SER A 10 15.92 -0.01 -5.65
N GLY A 11 15.44 -1.11 -5.06
CA GLY A 11 14.79 -1.12 -3.75
C GLY A 11 13.28 -0.86 -3.82
N VAL A 12 12.77 -0.44 -4.98
CA VAL A 12 11.35 -0.14 -5.19
C VAL A 12 10.82 -1.03 -6.31
N SER A 13 10.14 -2.12 -5.95
CA SER A 13 9.75 -3.16 -6.93
C SER A 13 8.89 -2.63 -8.09
N GLN A 14 8.03 -1.65 -7.80
CA GLN A 14 7.18 -1.04 -8.82
C GLN A 14 7.98 -0.11 -9.73
N LEU A 15 8.98 0.60 -9.21
CA LEU A 15 9.90 1.37 -10.04
C LEU A 15 10.63 0.45 -11.02
N ASP A 16 11.17 -0.68 -10.53
CA ASP A 16 11.84 -1.67 -11.36
C ASP A 16 10.93 -2.24 -12.45
N ARG A 17 9.63 -2.37 -12.19
CA ARG A 17 8.63 -2.74 -13.21
C ARG A 17 8.44 -1.62 -14.22
N LEU A 18 8.22 -0.39 -13.74
CA LEU A 18 7.93 0.76 -14.59
C LEU A 18 9.07 1.10 -15.55
N ILE A 19 10.33 0.98 -15.12
CA ILE A 19 11.52 1.27 -15.96
C ILE A 19 12.10 0.02 -16.66
N GLY A 20 11.49 -1.16 -16.51
CA GLY A 20 12.02 -2.40 -17.09
C GLY A 20 13.30 -2.92 -16.40
N GLY A 21 13.57 -2.48 -15.18
CA GLY A 21 14.71 -2.84 -14.34
C GLY A 21 15.87 -1.85 -14.45
N LEU A 22 16.69 -1.79 -13.40
CA LEU A 22 18.02 -1.19 -13.45
C LEU A 22 19.04 -2.22 -13.89
N PHE A 23 20.08 -1.77 -14.57
CA PHE A 23 21.19 -2.59 -15.03
C PHE A 23 22.53 -1.93 -14.68
N ILE A 24 23.55 -2.76 -14.50
CA ILE A 24 24.94 -2.30 -14.46
C ILE A 24 25.25 -1.43 -15.68
N GLY A 25 25.88 -0.29 -15.41
CA GLY A 25 26.17 0.77 -16.36
C GLY A 25 25.12 1.88 -16.42
N ASP A 26 23.94 1.71 -15.79
CA ASP A 26 22.92 2.76 -15.86
C ASP A 26 23.32 4.03 -15.11
N ASN A 27 23.36 5.15 -15.84
CA ASN A 27 23.25 6.49 -15.28
C ASN A 27 21.76 6.87 -15.19
N VAL A 28 21.24 6.98 -13.97
CA VAL A 28 19.85 7.26 -13.65
C VAL A 28 19.71 8.69 -13.16
N VAL A 29 19.05 9.53 -13.96
CA VAL A 29 18.84 10.95 -13.65
C VAL A 29 17.47 11.18 -13.03
N TRP A 30 17.44 11.86 -11.89
CA TRP A 30 16.25 12.23 -11.15
C TRP A 30 16.06 13.75 -11.21
N TYR A 31 15.10 14.20 -12.03
CA TYR A 31 14.65 15.60 -12.06
C TYR A 31 13.67 15.84 -10.90
N ASP A 32 14.12 16.53 -9.85
CA ASP A 32 13.37 16.77 -8.62
C ASP A 32 12.75 18.18 -8.61
N ASP A 33 11.41 18.27 -8.58
CA ASP A 33 10.66 19.54 -8.60
C ASP A 33 10.63 20.26 -7.24
N ALA A 34 10.98 19.58 -6.14
CA ALA A 34 10.93 20.13 -4.79
C ALA A 34 12.19 19.83 -3.94
N GLY A 35 13.29 19.42 -4.59
CA GLY A 35 14.59 19.12 -3.96
C GLY A 35 14.57 18.02 -2.88
N SER A 36 13.45 17.32 -2.73
CA SER A 36 13.18 16.39 -1.64
C SER A 36 12.51 15.09 -2.09
N LEU A 37 11.91 15.05 -3.28
CA LEU A 37 11.18 13.89 -3.77
C LEU A 37 12.11 12.74 -4.14
N ALA A 38 13.30 13.03 -4.66
CA ALA A 38 14.27 12.01 -5.04
C ALA A 38 14.87 11.29 -3.82
N SER A 39 14.80 11.92 -2.64
CA SER A 39 15.41 11.41 -1.41
C SER A 39 14.92 10.00 -1.06
N VAL A 40 13.61 9.75 -1.10
CA VAL A 40 13.07 8.44 -0.71
C VAL A 40 13.52 7.32 -1.66
N PHE A 41 13.68 7.61 -2.95
CA PHE A 41 14.22 6.65 -3.92
C PHE A 41 15.71 6.38 -3.70
N CYS A 42 16.49 7.41 -3.36
CA CYS A 42 17.90 7.25 -3.01
C CYS A 42 18.09 6.41 -1.75
N LEU A 43 17.27 6.63 -0.72
CA LEU A 43 17.31 5.84 0.51
C LEU A 43 16.96 4.36 0.26
N ASN A 44 15.94 4.09 -0.57
CA ASN A 44 15.61 2.73 -1.00
C ASN A 44 16.75 2.08 -1.80
N PHE A 45 17.41 2.85 -2.67
CA PHE A 45 18.57 2.37 -3.41
C PHE A 45 19.75 2.02 -2.50
N ILE A 46 20.02 2.85 -1.48
CA ILE A 46 21.04 2.57 -0.45
C ILE A 46 20.68 1.30 0.33
N GLN A 47 19.42 1.16 0.77
CA GLN A 47 18.94 -0.02 1.49
C GLN A 47 19.08 -1.30 0.65
N ALA A 48 18.74 -1.25 -0.64
CA ALA A 48 18.94 -2.37 -1.57
C ALA A 48 20.42 -2.70 -1.80
N SER A 49 21.31 -1.71 -1.67
CA SER A 49 22.76 -1.88 -1.76
C SER A 49 23.34 -2.55 -0.54
N GLN A 50 22.89 -2.13 0.65
CA GLN A 50 23.21 -2.77 1.90
C GLN A 50 22.74 -4.23 1.93
N ALA A 51 21.51 -4.52 1.52
CA ALA A 51 20.95 -5.87 1.49
C ALA A 51 21.73 -6.82 0.57
N GLN A 52 22.38 -6.29 -0.47
CA GLN A 52 23.20 -7.05 -1.42
C GLN A 52 24.70 -6.97 -1.11
N ASN A 53 25.07 -6.34 0.01
CA ASN A 53 26.44 -6.09 0.44
C ASN A 53 27.32 -5.47 -0.66
N LYS A 54 26.78 -4.49 -1.40
CA LYS A 54 27.49 -3.77 -2.47
C LYS A 54 28.04 -2.43 -2.00
N PRO A 55 29.29 -2.08 -2.36
CA PRO A 55 29.87 -0.80 -1.99
C PRO A 55 29.09 0.37 -2.58
N LEU A 56 28.92 1.44 -1.78
CA LEU A 56 28.18 2.63 -2.18
C LEU A 56 28.96 3.90 -1.83
N ILE A 57 29.09 4.79 -2.81
CA ILE A 57 29.69 6.12 -2.65
C ILE A 57 28.58 7.17 -2.74
N TYR A 58 28.41 7.94 -1.68
CA TYR A 58 27.50 9.09 -1.63
C TYR A 58 28.30 10.38 -1.77
N VAL A 59 28.13 11.09 -2.87
CA VAL A 59 28.82 12.36 -3.15
C VAL A 59 27.88 13.52 -2.80
N SER A 60 28.22 14.29 -1.77
CA SER A 60 27.36 15.35 -1.24
C SER A 60 27.94 16.75 -1.44
N PHE A 61 27.20 17.58 -2.17
CA PHE A 61 27.49 19.01 -2.40
C PHE A 61 26.55 19.94 -1.63
N ASP A 62 25.36 19.45 -1.27
CA ASP A 62 24.28 20.30 -0.74
C ASP A 62 24.07 20.16 0.78
N ARG A 63 24.73 19.19 1.44
CA ARG A 63 24.52 18.90 2.86
C ARG A 63 25.84 18.73 3.59
N SER A 64 25.91 19.32 4.78
CA SER A 64 27.00 19.02 5.71
C SER A 64 26.97 17.54 6.13
N PRO A 65 28.12 16.96 6.53
CA PRO A 65 28.17 15.59 7.01
C PRO A 65 27.17 15.30 8.13
N ARG A 66 27.01 16.22 9.08
CA ARG A 66 26.04 16.07 10.19
C ARG A 66 24.61 15.92 9.68
N ASN A 67 24.18 16.82 8.79
CA ASN A 67 22.81 16.82 8.26
C ASN A 67 22.55 15.60 7.36
N LEU A 68 23.58 15.16 6.62
CA LEU A 68 23.47 13.96 5.80
C LEU A 68 23.37 12.69 6.66
N LEU A 69 24.17 12.57 7.72
CA LEU A 69 24.09 11.43 8.65
C LEU A 69 22.71 11.34 9.31
N GLU A 70 22.14 12.46 9.76
CA GLU A 70 20.78 12.50 10.32
C GLU A 70 19.73 12.05 9.30
N LYS A 71 19.84 12.52 8.05
CA LYS A 71 18.94 12.13 6.95
C LYS A 71 19.03 10.65 6.60
N LEU A 72 20.23 10.06 6.64
CA LEU A 72 20.45 8.65 6.34
C LEU A 72 20.06 7.72 7.50
N GLY A 73 20.06 8.21 8.74
CA GLY A 73 19.65 7.45 9.92
C GLY A 73 20.44 6.15 10.08
N SER A 74 19.74 5.03 10.27
CA SER A 74 20.35 3.70 10.44
C SER A 74 21.11 3.18 9.21
N LEU A 75 20.88 3.75 8.01
CA LEU A 75 21.63 3.38 6.82
C LEU A 75 23.11 3.77 6.91
N THR A 76 23.45 4.69 7.81
CA THR A 76 24.84 5.09 8.07
C THR A 76 25.68 3.99 8.70
N GLU A 77 25.07 2.99 9.34
CA GLU A 77 25.80 1.87 9.96
C GLU A 77 26.32 0.85 8.92
N TYR A 78 25.98 1.06 7.64
CA TYR A 78 26.44 0.20 6.57
C TYR A 78 27.94 0.40 6.29
N LYS A 79 28.75 -0.61 6.63
CA LYS A 79 30.22 -0.55 6.56
C LYS A 79 30.80 -0.22 5.18
N ASN A 80 30.10 -0.55 4.09
CA ASN A 80 30.57 -0.26 2.73
C ASN A 80 29.95 1.03 2.16
N LEU A 81 29.39 1.90 3.01
CA LEU A 81 29.02 3.25 2.65
C LEU A 81 30.23 4.18 2.84
N THR A 82 30.57 4.91 1.78
CA THR A 82 31.54 6.01 1.83
C THR A 82 30.85 7.30 1.44
N ILE A 83 30.92 8.30 2.31
CA ILE A 83 30.46 9.66 2.02
C ILE A 83 31.66 10.48 1.55
N LEU A 84 31.56 11.06 0.35
CA LEU A 84 32.47 12.10 -0.14
C LEU A 84 31.81 13.46 0.15
N ASP A 85 32.35 14.17 1.14
CA ASP A 85 31.91 15.49 1.55
C ASP A 85 32.58 16.58 0.68
N CYS A 86 31.82 17.08 -0.29
CA CYS A 86 32.16 18.24 -1.09
C CYS A 86 31.50 19.53 -0.56
N PHE A 87 30.64 19.43 0.45
CA PHE A 87 29.92 20.57 1.02
C PHE A 87 30.84 21.41 1.91
N THR A 88 31.56 20.79 2.86
CA THR A 88 32.25 21.53 3.94
C THR A 88 33.21 22.59 3.40
N CYS A 89 34.11 22.22 2.47
CA CYS A 89 35.04 23.17 1.85
C CYS A 89 34.46 23.87 0.61
N GLY A 90 33.29 23.42 0.13
CA GLY A 90 32.56 24.02 -0.98
C GLY A 90 31.58 25.08 -0.49
N LYS A 91 30.28 24.77 -0.53
CA LYS A 91 29.20 25.68 -0.09
C LYS A 91 29.26 26.05 1.39
N GLY A 92 29.81 25.17 2.23
CA GLY A 92 30.07 25.43 3.65
C GLY A 92 31.20 26.44 3.90
N ALA A 93 31.92 26.84 2.84
CA ALA A 93 33.00 27.83 2.84
C ALA A 93 34.09 27.56 3.89
N ASN A 94 34.30 26.29 4.25
CA ASN A 94 35.22 25.85 5.30
C ASN A 94 34.99 26.56 6.66
N SER A 95 33.78 27.05 6.91
CA SER A 95 33.44 27.74 8.15
C SER A 95 33.63 26.82 9.36
N GLU A 96 34.00 27.41 10.49
CA GLU A 96 34.29 26.67 11.72
C GLU A 96 33.14 25.75 12.16
N VAL A 97 31.89 26.20 11.94
CA VAL A 97 30.67 25.45 12.25
C VAL A 97 30.65 24.07 11.59
N PHE A 98 31.09 23.97 10.32
CA PHE A 98 31.12 22.69 9.59
C PHE A 98 32.45 21.96 9.79
N SER A 99 33.57 22.68 9.83
CA SER A 99 34.90 22.10 10.03
C SER A 99 35.03 21.39 11.38
N ASN A 100 34.38 21.90 12.43
CA ASN A 100 34.37 21.28 13.77
C ASN A 100 33.77 19.86 13.79
N PHE A 101 33.02 19.45 12.77
CA PHE A 101 32.59 18.06 12.60
C PHE A 101 33.77 17.07 12.62
N TYR A 102 34.90 17.48 12.04
CA TYR A 102 36.08 16.66 11.87
C TYR A 102 37.00 16.58 13.10
N ASN A 103 36.67 17.32 14.17
CA ASN A 103 37.42 17.24 15.43
C ASN A 103 37.16 15.91 16.18
N LYS A 104 36.08 15.18 15.81
CA LYS A 104 35.78 13.85 16.33
C LYS A 104 36.79 12.81 15.83
N LYS A 105 37.04 11.77 16.63
CA LYS A 105 37.88 10.64 16.17
C LYS A 105 37.17 9.91 15.04
N LYS A 106 37.91 9.51 13.99
CA LYS A 106 37.34 8.76 12.85
C LYS A 106 36.61 7.48 13.26
N SER A 107 37.01 6.83 14.36
CA SER A 107 36.37 5.63 14.91
C SER A 107 34.96 5.88 15.47
N GLU A 108 34.55 7.14 15.65
CA GLU A 108 33.24 7.53 16.17
C GLU A 108 32.21 7.77 15.04
N TRP A 109 32.63 7.69 13.77
CA TRP A 109 31.71 7.84 12.65
C TRP A 109 31.09 6.50 12.26
N PRO A 110 29.79 6.47 11.94
CA PRO A 110 29.09 5.23 11.60
C PRO A 110 29.52 4.64 10.24
N CYS A 111 30.05 5.48 9.34
CA CYS A 111 30.58 5.10 8.03
C CYS A 111 31.87 5.86 7.68
N GLN A 112 32.50 5.49 6.57
CA GLN A 112 33.65 6.23 6.05
C GLN A 112 33.20 7.60 5.52
N ILE A 113 33.86 8.67 5.96
CA ILE A 113 33.64 10.03 5.48
C ILE A 113 34.97 10.59 4.98
N VAL A 114 35.00 11.02 3.72
CA VAL A 114 36.15 11.60 3.05
C VAL A 114 35.83 13.06 2.75
N LYS A 115 36.55 13.98 3.40
CA LYS A 115 36.44 15.41 3.13
C LYS A 115 37.24 15.75 1.88
N LEU A 116 36.63 16.47 0.94
CA LEU A 116 37.35 17.04 -0.20
C LEU A 116 37.71 18.50 0.10
N ASP A 117 39.01 18.83 0.05
CA ASP A 117 39.48 20.18 0.36
C ASP A 117 39.24 21.18 -0.80
N GLU A 118 39.22 20.71 -2.05
CA GLU A 118 39.07 21.56 -3.25
C GLU A 118 37.84 21.22 -4.12
N PRO A 119 36.60 21.23 -3.58
CA PRO A 119 35.41 20.81 -4.32
C PRO A 119 34.99 21.78 -5.43
N ARG A 120 35.56 22.98 -5.48
CA ARG A 120 35.39 23.94 -6.59
C ARG A 120 36.13 23.52 -7.86
N ASN A 121 37.12 22.64 -7.74
CA ASN A 121 37.87 22.13 -8.88
C ASN A 121 37.25 20.81 -9.35
N VAL A 122 36.71 20.80 -10.57
CA VAL A 122 36.05 19.65 -11.18
C VAL A 122 36.96 18.42 -11.23
N ASP A 123 38.23 18.60 -11.60
CA ASP A 123 39.20 17.51 -11.71
C ASP A 123 39.48 16.89 -10.34
N LYS A 124 39.57 17.72 -9.29
CA LYS A 124 39.74 17.23 -7.91
C LYS A 124 38.56 16.42 -7.42
N VAL A 125 37.34 16.79 -7.81
CA VAL A 125 36.12 16.02 -7.50
C VAL A 125 36.17 14.68 -8.23
N MET A 126 36.53 14.66 -9.51
CA MET A 126 36.68 13.43 -10.29
C MET A 126 37.74 12.51 -9.68
N ASP A 127 38.93 13.02 -9.41
CA ASP A 127 40.02 12.28 -8.80
C ASP A 127 39.61 11.67 -7.46
N ALA A 128 38.84 12.42 -6.64
CA ALA A 128 38.40 11.95 -5.34
C ALA A 128 37.49 10.73 -5.44
N PHE A 129 36.38 10.78 -6.20
CA PHE A 129 35.47 9.64 -6.25
C PHE A 129 36.02 8.47 -7.06
N TYR A 130 36.83 8.70 -8.10
CA TYR A 130 37.55 7.61 -8.79
C TYR A 130 38.63 6.99 -7.90
N GLY A 131 39.32 7.79 -7.10
CA GLY A 131 40.30 7.32 -6.11
C GLY A 131 39.66 6.44 -5.04
N ILE A 132 38.48 6.82 -4.54
CA ILE A 132 37.69 6.00 -3.62
C ILE A 132 37.26 4.70 -4.33
N HIS A 133 36.68 4.80 -5.52
CA HIS A 133 36.23 3.65 -6.30
C HIS A 133 37.33 2.62 -6.56
N LYS A 134 38.56 3.07 -6.86
CA LYS A 134 39.71 2.19 -7.15
C LYS A 134 40.04 1.23 -6.01
N ASN A 135 39.69 1.59 -4.76
CA ASN A 135 39.94 0.77 -3.58
C ASN A 135 38.75 -0.13 -3.20
N LEU A 136 37.71 -0.19 -4.04
CA LEU A 136 36.51 -0.99 -3.83
C LEU A 136 36.45 -2.11 -4.87
N GLU A 137 35.86 -3.24 -4.48
CA GLU A 137 35.70 -4.42 -5.33
C GLU A 137 34.24 -4.63 -5.73
N GLY A 138 34.03 -5.21 -6.92
CA GLY A 138 32.70 -5.51 -7.46
C GLY A 138 32.01 -4.29 -8.07
N ASP A 139 30.69 -4.39 -8.25
CA ASP A 139 29.85 -3.30 -8.76
C ASP A 139 29.62 -2.23 -7.69
N VAL A 140 30.22 -1.06 -7.91
CA VAL A 140 30.08 0.12 -7.04
C VAL A 140 28.86 0.94 -7.43
N ARG A 141 28.13 1.41 -6.42
CA ARG A 141 26.92 2.22 -6.57
C ARG A 141 27.18 3.66 -6.16
N PHE A 142 26.62 4.61 -6.88
CA PHE A 142 26.81 6.03 -6.63
C PHE A 142 25.48 6.74 -6.42
N VAL A 143 25.49 7.70 -5.49
CA VAL A 143 24.47 8.74 -5.37
C VAL A 143 25.18 10.09 -5.41
N PHE A 144 24.89 10.90 -6.43
CA PHE A 144 25.38 12.26 -6.56
C PHE A 144 24.28 13.26 -6.18
N GLU A 145 24.41 13.90 -5.00
CA GLU A 145 23.51 14.93 -4.47
C GLU A 145 24.23 16.28 -4.38
N SER A 146 24.04 17.21 -5.30
CA SER A 146 23.28 17.10 -6.56
C SER A 146 24.05 17.77 -7.70
N LEU A 147 23.65 17.52 -8.94
CA LEU A 147 24.17 18.27 -10.09
C LEU A 147 23.88 19.77 -9.93
N THR A 148 22.69 20.17 -9.48
CA THR A 148 22.43 21.59 -9.17
C THR A 148 23.41 22.15 -8.15
N GLY A 149 23.74 21.36 -7.12
CA GLY A 149 24.72 21.74 -6.12
C GLY A 149 26.13 21.98 -6.67
N MET A 150 26.54 21.15 -7.63
CA MET A 150 27.79 21.34 -8.37
C MET A 150 27.75 22.62 -9.22
N GLN A 151 26.62 22.93 -9.84
CA GLN A 151 26.46 24.09 -10.74
C GLN A 151 26.70 25.40 -10.01
N GLU A 152 26.10 25.50 -8.82
CA GLU A 152 26.22 26.66 -7.95
C GLU A 152 27.66 26.84 -7.46
N LEU A 153 28.39 25.74 -7.27
CA LEU A 153 29.76 25.78 -6.77
C LEU A 153 30.80 26.04 -7.89
N TRP A 154 30.55 25.57 -9.11
CA TRP A 154 31.46 25.68 -10.25
C TRP A 154 31.14 26.85 -11.18
N GLU A 155 30.11 27.64 -10.87
CA GLU A 155 29.75 28.86 -11.59
C GLU A 155 29.61 28.67 -13.11
N GLY A 156 28.67 27.81 -13.52
CA GLY A 156 28.36 27.69 -14.93
C GLY A 156 27.73 26.37 -15.31
N GLU A 157 26.75 26.47 -16.20
CA GLU A 157 26.07 25.33 -16.80
C GLU A 157 27.03 24.42 -17.61
N GLU A 158 28.08 24.99 -18.24
CA GLU A 158 29.05 24.26 -19.06
C GLU A 158 29.92 23.29 -18.26
N HIS A 159 30.31 23.65 -17.03
CA HIS A 159 31.14 22.81 -16.17
C HIS A 159 30.42 21.51 -15.80
N ILE A 160 29.11 21.57 -15.56
CA ILE A 160 28.30 20.36 -15.34
C ILE A 160 28.20 19.51 -16.58
N ILE A 161 27.94 20.11 -17.74
CA ILE A 161 27.81 19.34 -18.99
C ILE A 161 29.11 18.58 -19.23
N ASN A 162 30.26 19.25 -19.09
CA ASN A 162 31.56 18.64 -19.26
C ASN A 162 31.77 17.53 -18.22
N PHE A 163 31.59 17.84 -16.94
CA PHE A 163 31.74 16.87 -15.86
C PHE A 163 30.86 15.62 -16.07
N TYR A 164 29.58 15.81 -16.38
CA TYR A 164 28.62 14.73 -16.56
C TYR A 164 28.91 13.90 -17.81
N SER A 165 29.21 14.55 -18.94
CA SER A 165 29.53 13.87 -20.20
C SER A 165 30.86 13.11 -20.17
N HIS A 166 31.81 13.53 -19.32
CA HIS A 166 33.06 12.79 -19.11
C HIS A 166 32.92 11.69 -18.05
N SER A 167 32.15 11.93 -16.98
CA SER A 167 32.02 10.98 -15.88
C SER A 167 31.12 9.80 -16.21
N CYS A 168 29.99 10.02 -16.90
CA CYS A 168 29.03 8.96 -17.17
C CYS A 168 29.57 7.81 -18.04
N PRO A 169 30.29 8.06 -19.16
CA PRO A 169 30.88 6.98 -19.95
C PRO A 169 31.94 6.21 -19.16
N ARG A 170 32.76 6.90 -18.36
CA ARG A 170 33.77 6.24 -17.52
C ARG A 170 33.13 5.39 -16.43
N LEU A 171 32.07 5.86 -15.78
CA LEU A 171 31.29 5.09 -14.81
C LEU A 171 30.59 3.88 -15.45
N TYR A 172 30.15 4.00 -16.70
CA TYR A 172 29.62 2.88 -17.48
C TYR A 172 30.68 1.79 -17.70
N GLU A 173 31.89 2.17 -18.15
CA GLU A 173 33.01 1.23 -18.36
C GLU A 173 33.49 0.58 -17.04
N LEU A 174 33.35 1.29 -15.92
CA LEU A 174 33.67 0.76 -14.59
C LEU A 174 32.59 -0.19 -14.03
N ASN A 175 31.55 -0.54 -14.79
CA ASN A 175 30.46 -1.41 -14.37
C ASN A 175 29.75 -0.91 -13.08
N THR A 176 29.48 0.39 -13.01
CA THR A 176 28.83 1.03 -11.86
C THR A 176 27.34 1.28 -12.11
N ILE A 177 26.60 1.71 -11.07
CA ILE A 177 25.27 2.33 -11.23
C ILE A 177 25.30 3.66 -10.51
N ALA A 178 24.82 4.72 -11.18
CA ALA A 178 24.87 6.07 -10.63
C ALA A 178 23.50 6.75 -10.64
N TYR A 179 23.07 7.21 -9.46
CA TYR A 179 21.92 8.10 -9.31
C TYR A 179 22.41 9.54 -9.32
N TRP A 180 21.83 10.35 -10.20
CA TRP A 180 22.15 11.75 -10.39
C TRP A 180 20.93 12.60 -10.09
N ILE A 181 20.97 13.36 -8.99
CA ILE A 181 19.86 14.24 -8.60
C ILE A 181 20.08 15.60 -9.24
N ILE A 182 19.05 16.18 -9.84
CA ILE A 182 19.09 17.52 -10.43
C ILE A 182 17.74 18.22 -10.21
N GLU A 183 17.77 19.50 -9.87
CA GLU A 183 16.55 20.27 -9.73
C GLU A 183 15.88 20.51 -11.08
N LYS A 184 14.61 20.13 -11.18
CA LYS A 184 13.87 20.10 -12.45
C LYS A 184 13.80 21.47 -13.14
N LYS A 185 13.66 22.54 -12.38
CA LYS A 185 13.39 23.91 -12.89
C LYS A 185 14.60 24.84 -12.83
N ALA A 186 15.73 24.38 -12.31
CA ALA A 186 16.92 25.22 -12.14
C ALA A 186 17.77 25.35 -13.41
N HIS A 187 17.59 24.47 -14.40
CA HIS A 187 18.49 24.33 -15.55
C HIS A 187 17.78 24.56 -16.89
N SER A 188 18.53 25.06 -17.87
CA SER A 188 18.01 25.29 -19.22
C SER A 188 17.54 23.99 -19.91
N PRO A 189 16.54 24.07 -20.83
CA PRO A 189 16.11 22.91 -21.61
C PRO A 189 17.25 22.26 -22.42
N ARG A 190 18.25 23.05 -22.82
CA ARG A 190 19.44 22.59 -23.54
C ARG A 190 20.27 21.59 -22.70
N ILE A 191 20.55 21.93 -21.44
CA ILE A 191 21.27 21.03 -20.52
C ILE A 191 20.50 19.77 -20.28
N ARG A 192 19.20 19.93 -20.03
CA ARG A 192 18.32 18.79 -19.81
C ARG A 192 18.39 17.81 -20.97
N ALA A 193 18.41 18.31 -22.21
CA ALA A 193 18.59 17.48 -23.40
C ALA A 193 19.96 16.78 -23.43
N GLN A 194 21.05 17.48 -23.13
CA GLN A 194 22.41 16.90 -23.13
C GLN A 194 22.61 15.84 -22.04
N ILE A 195 22.10 16.09 -20.83
CA ILE A 195 22.09 15.11 -19.74
C ILE A 195 21.30 13.86 -20.18
N ASN A 196 20.11 14.07 -20.74
CA ASN A 196 19.27 12.97 -21.22
C ASN A 196 19.90 12.19 -22.39
N GLN A 197 20.76 12.79 -23.22
CA GLN A 197 21.46 12.05 -24.26
C GLN A 197 22.40 11.00 -23.66
N THR A 198 23.10 11.34 -22.58
CA THR A 198 24.09 10.46 -21.95
C THR A 198 23.46 9.47 -20.94
N ALA A 199 22.40 9.88 -20.25
CA ALA A 199 21.71 9.04 -19.26
C ALA A 199 21.09 7.78 -19.87
N GLN A 200 21.13 6.66 -19.17
CA GLN A 200 20.41 5.44 -19.57
C GLN A 200 18.95 5.52 -19.13
N VAL A 201 18.67 6.14 -17.98
CA VAL A 201 17.32 6.31 -17.44
C VAL A 201 17.16 7.75 -16.98
N ALA A 202 16.04 8.38 -17.34
CA ALA A 202 15.69 9.74 -16.91
C ALA A 202 14.27 9.75 -16.35
N ILE A 203 14.13 10.23 -15.12
CA ILE A 203 12.89 10.21 -14.35
C ILE A 203 12.59 11.63 -13.87
N GLU A 204 11.35 12.06 -14.05
CA GLU A 204 10.84 13.31 -13.53
C GLU A 204 9.95 13.07 -12.32
N LEU A 205 10.24 13.75 -11.21
CA LEU A 205 9.39 13.79 -10.03
C LEU A 205 8.69 15.15 -9.98
N SER A 206 7.39 15.16 -9.71
CA SER A 206 6.64 16.41 -9.61
C SER A 206 5.54 16.36 -8.56
N VAL A 207 5.20 17.52 -8.00
CA VAL A 207 4.03 17.69 -7.13
C VAL A 207 3.01 18.58 -7.82
N LYS A 208 1.78 18.09 -7.99
CA LYS A 208 0.66 18.89 -8.51
C LYS A 208 -0.55 18.71 -7.61
N ARG A 209 -1.09 19.82 -7.09
CA ARG A 209 -2.28 19.84 -6.20
C ARG A 209 -2.15 18.86 -5.02
N GLY A 210 -0.98 18.83 -4.38
CA GLY A 210 -0.69 17.94 -3.25
C GLY A 210 -0.44 16.47 -3.60
N LYS A 211 -0.46 16.09 -4.88
CA LYS A 211 -0.15 14.73 -5.34
C LYS A 211 1.25 14.66 -5.94
N THR A 212 2.06 13.73 -5.46
CA THR A 212 3.36 13.38 -6.01
C THR A 212 3.22 12.40 -7.16
N SER A 213 3.99 12.62 -8.23
CA SER A 213 3.99 11.76 -9.41
C SER A 213 5.39 11.57 -9.97
N LEU A 214 5.61 10.39 -10.54
CA LEU A 214 6.83 9.97 -11.21
C LEU A 214 6.53 9.78 -12.71
N THR A 215 7.32 10.40 -13.59
CA THR A 215 7.19 10.24 -15.05
C THR A 215 8.51 9.78 -15.64
N ILE A 216 8.50 8.69 -16.39
CA ILE A 216 9.70 8.17 -17.05
C ILE A 216 9.88 8.91 -18.38
N LEU A 217 10.94 9.70 -18.50
CA LEU A 217 11.25 10.47 -19.70
C LEU A 217 12.08 9.65 -20.70
N LYS A 218 12.99 8.82 -20.18
CA LYS A 218 13.88 7.97 -20.96
C LYS A 218 14.15 6.66 -20.23
N ALA A 219 14.17 5.57 -20.98
CA ALA A 219 14.63 4.26 -20.51
C ALA A 219 15.30 3.54 -21.69
N GLU A 220 16.61 3.72 -21.83
CA GLU A 220 17.37 3.32 -23.01
C GLU A 220 17.33 1.80 -23.20
N ARG A 221 17.11 1.36 -24.46
CA ARG A 221 17.05 -0.05 -24.87
C ARG A 221 16.03 -0.90 -24.11
N ARG A 222 14.97 -0.27 -23.59
CA ARG A 222 13.84 -0.95 -22.95
C ARG A 222 12.58 -0.68 -23.76
N ASN A 223 11.87 -1.74 -24.13
CA ASN A 223 10.56 -1.61 -24.77
C ASN A 223 9.49 -1.58 -23.66
N ILE A 224 9.14 -0.37 -23.23
CA ILE A 224 8.16 -0.12 -22.17
C ILE A 224 7.09 0.84 -22.66
N ASP A 225 5.85 0.60 -22.28
CA ASP A 225 4.70 1.44 -22.60
C ASP A 225 4.48 2.55 -21.56
N THR A 226 5.38 2.66 -20.58
CA THR A 226 5.29 3.58 -19.42
C THR A 226 5.91 4.96 -19.68
N LEU A 227 6.60 5.15 -20.80
CA LEU A 227 7.25 6.43 -21.15
C LEU A 227 6.25 7.57 -21.22
N ASN A 228 6.63 8.72 -20.67
CA ASN A 228 5.87 9.98 -20.64
C ASN A 228 4.48 9.88 -19.98
N LYS A 229 4.23 8.81 -19.20
CA LYS A 229 3.01 8.66 -18.40
C LYS A 229 3.31 8.99 -16.93
N PRO A 230 2.51 9.85 -16.27
CA PRO A 230 2.66 10.11 -14.84
C PRO A 230 2.10 8.95 -14.02
N PHE A 231 2.90 8.45 -13.09
CA PHE A 231 2.53 7.47 -12.08
C PHE A 231 2.49 8.15 -10.73
N ASN A 232 1.29 8.33 -10.19
CA ASN A 232 1.14 8.86 -8.85
C ASN A 232 1.70 7.86 -7.84
N TYR A 233 2.37 8.39 -6.83
CA TYR A 233 2.86 7.62 -5.70
C TYR A 233 2.72 8.46 -4.43
N TRP A 234 2.71 7.81 -3.28
CA TRP A 234 2.97 8.47 -2.01
C TRP A 234 4.08 7.71 -1.28
N SER A 235 4.72 8.38 -0.33
CA SER A 235 5.71 7.75 0.52
C SER A 235 5.40 8.00 1.98
N LYS A 236 5.67 6.99 2.80
CA LYS A 236 5.72 7.11 4.25
C LYS A 236 6.97 6.37 4.72
N ASP A 237 7.89 7.11 5.31
CA ASP A 237 9.24 6.64 5.62
C ASP A 237 9.92 6.10 4.34
N LEU A 238 10.41 4.85 4.34
CA LEU A 238 11.00 4.21 3.16
C LEU A 238 9.97 3.51 2.26
N ASN A 239 8.71 3.41 2.67
CA ASN A 239 7.69 2.74 1.88
C ASN A 239 7.17 3.68 0.79
N ILE A 240 7.38 3.31 -0.47
CA ILE A 240 6.82 3.99 -1.64
C ILE A 240 5.72 3.12 -2.20
N THR A 241 4.53 3.68 -2.35
CA THR A 241 3.39 2.98 -2.95
C THR A 241 2.85 3.77 -4.11
N PHE A 242 2.60 3.09 -5.23
CA PHE A 242 2.05 3.70 -6.44
C PHE A 242 0.54 3.47 -6.53
N ASP A 243 -0.20 4.38 -7.17
CA ASP A 243 -1.65 4.23 -7.40
C ASP A 243 -2.01 2.91 -8.14
N SER A 244 -1.10 2.40 -8.97
CA SER A 244 -1.26 1.09 -9.64
C SER A 244 -1.22 -0.10 -8.67
N GLU A 245 -0.51 0.03 -7.56
CA GLU A 245 -0.54 -0.96 -6.47
C GLU A 245 -1.87 -0.84 -5.70
N MET A 246 -2.43 0.36 -5.46
CA MET A 246 -3.80 0.46 -4.90
C MET A 246 -4.85 -0.23 -5.77
N ARG A 247 -4.70 -0.19 -7.10
CA ARG A 247 -5.63 -0.89 -8.00
C ARG A 247 -5.54 -2.41 -7.90
N THR A 248 -4.45 -2.97 -7.36
CA THR A 248 -4.23 -4.43 -7.24
C THR A 248 -4.27 -4.94 -5.81
N THR A 249 -3.99 -4.11 -4.79
CA THR A 249 -4.01 -4.48 -3.37
C THR A 249 -5.14 -3.82 -2.59
N SER A 250 -5.93 -2.94 -3.21
CA SER A 250 -7.10 -2.33 -2.59
C SER A 250 -8.12 -1.91 -3.65
N ARG A 251 -8.69 -2.87 -4.39
CA ARG A 251 -10.14 -2.84 -4.38
C ARG A 251 -10.51 -3.15 -2.94
N ILE A 252 -10.71 -2.11 -2.15
CA ILE A 252 -11.68 -2.22 -1.08
C ILE A 252 -12.92 -2.64 -1.85
N ASP A 253 -13.26 -3.93 -1.84
CA ASP A 253 -14.51 -4.42 -2.41
C ASP A 253 -15.64 -3.94 -1.49
N LEU A 254 -15.72 -2.62 -1.30
CA LEU A 254 -16.65 -1.92 -0.42
C LEU A 254 -18.05 -2.30 -0.85
N GLY A 255 -18.30 -2.35 -2.15
CA GLY A 255 -19.58 -2.74 -2.70
C GLY A 255 -19.96 -4.17 -2.34
N ILE A 256 -19.04 -5.14 -2.55
CA ILE A 256 -19.27 -6.55 -2.19
C ILE A 256 -19.46 -6.68 -0.69
N ARG A 257 -18.59 -6.07 0.12
CA ARG A 257 -18.64 -6.14 1.57
C ARG A 257 -19.89 -5.49 2.15
N LEU A 258 -20.29 -4.34 1.60
CA LEU A 258 -21.56 -3.69 1.95
C LEU A 258 -22.74 -4.61 1.63
N LYS A 259 -22.73 -5.21 0.43
CA LYS A 259 -23.77 -6.15 0.02
C LYS A 259 -23.87 -7.35 0.98
N GLU A 260 -22.74 -7.94 1.36
CA GLU A 260 -22.68 -9.04 2.33
C GLU A 260 -23.26 -8.65 3.70
N LEU A 261 -22.82 -7.53 4.25
CA LEU A 261 -23.29 -7.07 5.56
C LEU A 261 -24.78 -6.71 5.53
N ARG A 262 -25.25 -6.08 4.44
CA ARG A 262 -26.66 -5.78 4.21
C ARG A 262 -27.51 -7.05 4.12
N THR A 263 -27.09 -8.03 3.33
CA THR A 263 -27.86 -9.26 3.14
C THR A 263 -27.87 -10.11 4.41
N LYS A 264 -26.77 -10.17 5.17
CA LYS A 264 -26.74 -10.81 6.49
C LYS A 264 -27.75 -10.18 7.46
N ARG A 265 -27.94 -8.85 7.41
CA ARG A 265 -28.98 -8.14 8.17
C ARG A 265 -30.41 -8.39 7.67
N GLY A 266 -30.59 -9.03 6.52
CA GLY A 266 -31.89 -9.28 5.90
C GLY A 266 -32.53 -8.03 5.28
N LEU A 267 -31.73 -7.01 4.95
CA LEU A 267 -32.24 -5.76 4.38
C LEU A 267 -32.16 -5.78 2.85
N SER A 268 -33.20 -5.27 2.18
CA SER A 268 -33.13 -4.92 0.76
C SER A 268 -32.36 -3.61 0.52
N GLN A 269 -31.91 -3.35 -0.71
CA GLN A 269 -31.28 -2.09 -1.08
C GLN A 269 -32.21 -0.89 -0.81
N THR A 270 -33.51 -1.05 -1.07
CA THR A 270 -34.55 -0.03 -0.81
C THR A 270 -34.74 0.26 0.67
N GLU A 271 -34.70 -0.76 1.54
CA GLU A 271 -34.80 -0.54 2.99
C GLU A 271 -33.55 0.15 3.54
N LEU A 272 -32.36 -0.32 3.13
CA LEU A 272 -31.11 0.33 3.54
C LEU A 272 -31.10 1.80 3.08
N SER A 273 -31.53 2.08 1.86
CA SER A 273 -31.55 3.45 1.32
C SER A 273 -32.47 4.36 2.15
N LYS A 274 -33.66 3.88 2.55
CA LYS A 274 -34.59 4.61 3.43
C LYS A 274 -33.97 4.91 4.80
N LEU A 275 -33.28 3.94 5.41
CA LEU A 275 -32.67 4.09 6.73
C LEU A 275 -31.45 5.03 6.70
N VAL A 276 -30.71 5.05 5.60
CA VAL A 276 -29.53 5.91 5.40
C VAL A 276 -29.91 7.31 4.94
N GLY A 277 -31.05 7.48 4.27
CA GLY A 277 -31.49 8.75 3.68
C GLY A 277 -30.96 9.00 2.27
N VAL A 278 -30.79 7.94 1.48
CA VAL A 278 -30.33 8.00 0.07
C VAL A 278 -31.29 7.25 -0.86
N THR A 279 -31.09 7.39 -2.18
CA THR A 279 -31.92 6.66 -3.16
C THR A 279 -31.52 5.18 -3.24
N PRO A 280 -32.44 4.26 -3.61
CA PRO A 280 -32.09 2.85 -3.85
C PRO A 280 -31.01 2.68 -4.94
N SER A 281 -31.03 3.55 -5.96
CA SER A 281 -30.01 3.60 -7.01
C SER A 281 -28.62 3.88 -6.44
N THR A 282 -28.51 4.79 -5.47
CA THR A 282 -27.25 5.10 -4.77
C THR A 282 -26.68 3.86 -4.08
N ILE A 283 -27.50 3.10 -3.33
CA ILE A 283 -27.04 1.86 -2.68
C ILE A 283 -26.59 0.83 -3.72
N SER A 284 -27.35 0.65 -4.81
CA SER A 284 -27.00 -0.29 -5.88
C SER A 284 -25.68 0.07 -6.58
N GLN A 285 -25.47 1.37 -6.84
CA GLN A 285 -24.22 1.87 -7.43
C GLN A 285 -23.03 1.71 -6.48
N ILE A 286 -23.23 1.87 -5.16
CA ILE A 286 -22.17 1.58 -4.16
C ILE A 286 -21.87 0.08 -4.15
N GLU A 287 -22.88 -0.79 -4.10
CA GLU A 287 -22.70 -2.24 -4.07
C GLU A 287 -22.03 -2.82 -5.32
N SER A 288 -22.11 -2.10 -6.43
CA SER A 288 -21.50 -2.46 -7.71
C SER A 288 -20.15 -1.75 -7.94
N ASP A 289 -19.61 -1.08 -6.91
CA ASP A 289 -18.39 -0.26 -6.96
C ASP A 289 -18.38 0.80 -8.09
N LEU A 290 -19.57 1.27 -8.51
CA LEU A 290 -19.74 2.32 -9.52
C LEU A 290 -19.57 3.72 -8.91
N ILE A 291 -19.97 3.90 -7.65
CA ILE A 291 -19.77 5.12 -6.87
C ILE A 291 -19.28 4.78 -5.47
N TYR A 292 -18.57 5.71 -4.83
CA TYR A 292 -18.24 5.61 -3.41
C TYR A 292 -19.18 6.49 -2.57
N PRO A 293 -19.62 6.03 -1.39
CA PRO A 293 -20.41 6.85 -0.48
C PRO A 293 -19.56 8.00 0.08
N SER A 294 -20.22 9.11 0.43
CA SER A 294 -19.58 10.13 1.27
C SER A 294 -19.29 9.56 2.66
N LEU A 295 -18.31 10.12 3.37
CA LEU A 295 -17.99 9.67 4.74
C LEU A 295 -19.21 9.71 5.68
N PRO A 296 -20.06 10.75 5.69
CA PRO A 296 -21.30 10.74 6.49
C PRO A 296 -22.27 9.62 6.10
N ALA A 297 -22.42 9.34 4.79
CA ALA A 297 -23.28 8.25 4.35
C ALA A 297 -22.72 6.89 4.77
N LEU A 298 -21.40 6.70 4.72
CA LEU A 298 -20.75 5.46 5.14
C LEU A 298 -20.86 5.21 6.66
N LEU A 299 -20.71 6.26 7.48
CA LEU A 299 -20.95 6.18 8.92
C LEU A 299 -22.41 5.84 9.24
N LYS A 300 -23.36 6.45 8.52
CA LYS A 300 -24.78 6.13 8.67
C LYS A 300 -25.08 4.66 8.29
N ILE A 301 -24.46 4.18 7.21
CA ILE A 301 -24.55 2.77 6.80
C ILE A 301 -23.99 1.85 7.90
N SER A 302 -22.84 2.18 8.50
CA SER A 302 -22.24 1.37 9.57
C SER A 302 -23.14 1.27 10.80
N GLU A 303 -23.76 2.39 11.21
CA GLU A 303 -24.73 2.44 12.31
C GLU A 303 -25.95 1.55 12.02
N VAL A 304 -26.56 1.69 10.85
CA VAL A 304 -27.75 0.92 10.44
C VAL A 304 -27.48 -0.57 10.38
N LEU A 305 -26.29 -0.96 9.89
CA LEU A 305 -25.88 -2.36 9.84
C LEU A 305 -25.38 -2.88 11.20
N SER A 306 -25.11 -1.97 12.15
CA SER A 306 -24.53 -2.24 13.47
C SER A 306 -23.19 -2.95 13.40
N VAL A 307 -22.29 -2.37 12.61
CA VAL A 307 -20.90 -2.82 12.43
C VAL A 307 -19.96 -1.64 12.63
N GLU A 308 -18.70 -1.93 12.95
CA GLU A 308 -17.67 -0.89 12.96
C GLU A 308 -17.38 -0.41 11.53
N LEU A 309 -16.95 0.84 11.39
CA LEU A 309 -16.54 1.39 10.09
C LEU A 309 -15.40 0.57 9.46
N SER A 310 -14.49 0.03 10.27
CA SER A 310 -13.40 -0.83 9.82
C SER A 310 -13.88 -2.10 9.11
N SER A 311 -15.09 -2.57 9.39
CA SER A 311 -15.63 -3.83 8.85
C SER A 311 -15.93 -3.77 7.34
N PHE A 312 -15.92 -2.56 6.76
CA PHE A 312 -15.96 -2.35 5.30
C PHE A 312 -14.60 -2.41 4.62
N PHE A 313 -13.50 -2.29 5.39
CA PHE A 313 -12.15 -2.11 4.85
C PHE A 313 -11.19 -3.23 5.25
N GLN A 314 -11.47 -3.93 6.35
CA GLN A 314 -10.62 -4.99 6.86
C GLN A 314 -11.17 -6.35 6.44
N GLY A 315 -10.35 -7.16 5.75
CA GLY A 315 -10.55 -8.60 5.74
C GLY A 315 -10.34 -9.11 7.16
N SER A 316 -11.44 -9.48 7.83
CA SER A 316 -11.61 -10.39 9.00
C SER A 316 -10.64 -10.37 10.21
N ALA A 317 -9.53 -9.65 10.21
CA ALA A 317 -8.44 -9.88 11.16
C ALA A 317 -8.71 -9.43 12.61
N ARG A 318 -9.69 -8.54 12.86
CA ARG A 318 -9.95 -8.03 14.22
C ARG A 318 -10.87 -8.91 15.07
N VAL A 319 -11.72 -9.76 14.47
CA VAL A 319 -12.74 -10.52 15.23
C VAL A 319 -12.27 -11.95 15.58
N GLU A 320 -11.14 -12.41 15.04
CA GLU A 320 -10.67 -13.81 15.18
C GLU A 320 -10.37 -14.24 16.63
N ASN A 321 -10.07 -13.32 17.55
CA ASN A 321 -9.68 -13.65 18.94
C ASN A 321 -10.82 -13.57 19.97
N ARG A 322 -12.07 -13.36 19.55
CA ARG A 322 -13.21 -13.20 20.47
C ARG A 322 -13.90 -14.54 20.76
N VAL A 323 -13.92 -14.93 22.04
CA VAL A 323 -14.45 -16.23 22.48
C VAL A 323 -15.86 -16.13 23.07
N ILE A 324 -16.25 -14.97 23.62
CA ILE A 324 -17.55 -14.76 24.28
C ILE A 324 -18.31 -13.63 23.59
N PHE A 325 -19.58 -13.91 23.27
CA PHE A 325 -20.54 -12.97 22.67
C PHE A 325 -21.71 -12.74 23.65
N PRO A 326 -21.75 -11.59 24.36
CA PRO A 326 -22.85 -11.26 25.25
C PRO A 326 -24.19 -11.16 24.51
N SER A 327 -25.28 -11.58 25.16
CA SER A 327 -26.61 -11.58 24.53
C SER A 327 -27.11 -10.21 24.08
N GLY A 328 -26.61 -9.12 24.69
CA GLY A 328 -26.95 -7.75 24.32
C GLY A 328 -26.42 -7.32 22.96
N GLU A 329 -25.45 -8.05 22.40
CA GLU A 329 -24.87 -7.78 21.07
C GLU A 329 -25.55 -8.59 19.97
N ALA A 330 -26.51 -9.44 20.32
CA ALA A 330 -27.24 -10.23 19.34
C ALA A 330 -28.03 -9.31 18.40
N VAL A 331 -27.86 -9.53 17.10
CA VAL A 331 -28.34 -8.62 16.06
C VAL A 331 -29.66 -9.14 15.49
N GLU A 332 -30.68 -8.28 15.44
CA GLU A 332 -31.97 -8.63 14.83
C GLU A 332 -31.86 -8.78 13.31
N ILE A 333 -32.45 -9.86 12.82
CA ILE A 333 -32.45 -10.27 11.42
C ILE A 333 -33.87 -10.12 10.87
N LYS A 334 -33.99 -9.45 9.72
CA LYS A 334 -35.27 -9.29 9.03
C LYS A 334 -35.49 -10.41 8.01
N PHE A 335 -36.75 -10.80 7.85
CA PHE A 335 -37.20 -11.75 6.83
C PHE A 335 -38.25 -11.07 5.95
N PRO A 336 -37.83 -10.28 4.95
CA PRO A 336 -38.76 -9.49 4.13
C PRO A 336 -39.75 -10.35 3.34
N ASP A 337 -39.38 -11.60 3.03
CA ASP A 337 -40.21 -12.55 2.28
C ASP A 337 -41.20 -13.34 3.17
N LEU A 338 -41.18 -13.12 4.49
CA LEU A 338 -42.08 -13.78 5.44
C LEU A 338 -43.09 -12.78 6.04
N PRO A 339 -44.30 -13.24 6.41
CA PRO A 339 -45.31 -12.36 6.99
C PRO A 339 -44.81 -11.64 8.25
N GLU A 340 -45.09 -10.35 8.37
CA GLU A 340 -44.65 -9.55 9.52
C GLU A 340 -45.17 -10.12 10.85
N GLY A 341 -44.29 -10.16 11.86
CA GLY A 341 -44.60 -10.72 13.18
C GLY A 341 -44.88 -12.23 13.21
N SER A 342 -44.59 -12.97 12.13
CA SER A 342 -44.72 -14.44 12.10
C SER A 342 -43.46 -15.18 12.59
N ILE A 343 -42.32 -14.50 12.59
CA ILE A 343 -41.02 -15.01 13.01
C ILE A 343 -40.18 -13.84 13.55
N TYR A 344 -39.41 -14.11 14.59
CA TYR A 344 -38.39 -13.20 15.12
C TYR A 344 -37.06 -13.96 15.16
N ALA A 345 -35.99 -13.39 14.62
CA ALA A 345 -34.66 -14.00 14.74
C ALA A 345 -33.60 -13.00 15.17
N LYS A 346 -32.66 -13.50 15.95
CA LYS A 346 -31.42 -12.80 16.30
C LYS A 346 -30.22 -13.64 15.92
N LEU A 347 -29.28 -13.08 15.18
CA LEU A 347 -27.94 -13.63 15.03
C LEU A 347 -27.19 -13.41 16.34
N LEU A 348 -26.64 -14.47 16.93
CA LEU A 348 -26.03 -14.44 18.26
C LEU A 348 -24.56 -13.97 18.23
N THR A 349 -24.05 -13.66 17.05
CA THR A 349 -22.74 -13.06 16.81
C THR A 349 -22.87 -11.73 16.05
N PRO A 350 -21.85 -10.85 16.09
CA PRO A 350 -21.80 -9.68 15.22
C PRO A 350 -21.91 -10.04 13.73
N VAL A 351 -22.50 -9.15 12.93
CA VAL A 351 -22.76 -9.38 11.49
C VAL A 351 -21.45 -9.46 10.68
N ASP A 352 -20.44 -8.72 11.12
CA ASP A 352 -19.10 -8.67 10.57
C ASP A 352 -18.18 -9.80 11.07
N PHE A 353 -18.63 -10.62 12.02
CA PHE A 353 -17.97 -11.86 12.39
C PHE A 353 -18.14 -12.91 11.29
N ASP A 354 -17.05 -13.62 10.98
CA ASP A 354 -17.04 -14.65 9.94
C ASP A 354 -16.68 -16.04 10.50
N PRO A 355 -17.57 -16.66 11.29
CA PRO A 355 -17.35 -17.99 11.83
C PRO A 355 -17.60 -19.08 10.77
N LYS A 356 -17.12 -20.29 11.06
CA LYS A 356 -17.52 -21.51 10.33
C LYS A 356 -19.00 -21.86 10.50
N GLY A 357 -19.69 -21.27 11.47
CA GLY A 357 -21.13 -21.45 11.64
C GLY A 357 -21.81 -20.22 12.23
N GLU A 358 -22.96 -19.86 11.69
CA GLU A 358 -23.75 -18.69 12.08
C GLU A 358 -24.88 -19.12 13.02
N PRO A 359 -24.82 -18.79 14.33
CA PRO A 359 -25.82 -19.19 15.31
C PRO A 359 -26.96 -18.15 15.40
N TYR A 360 -28.19 -18.62 15.28
CA TYR A 360 -29.41 -17.82 15.39
C TYR A 360 -30.29 -18.32 16.52
N ARG A 361 -30.95 -17.40 17.22
CA ARG A 361 -32.13 -17.72 18.03
C ARG A 361 -33.37 -17.33 17.24
N ILE A 362 -34.20 -18.31 16.92
CA ILE A 362 -35.44 -18.14 16.15
C ILE A 362 -36.63 -18.33 17.09
N GLU A 363 -37.62 -17.45 16.98
CA GLU A 363 -38.86 -17.52 17.74
C GLU A 363 -40.07 -17.44 16.80
N ILE A 364 -40.96 -18.43 16.88
CA ILE A 364 -42.20 -18.48 16.09
C ILE A 364 -43.39 -18.37 17.05
N PRO A 365 -44.20 -17.30 16.97
CA PRO A 365 -45.35 -17.09 17.86
C PRO A 365 -46.41 -18.19 17.72
N PRO A 366 -47.26 -18.38 18.75
CA PRO A 366 -48.30 -19.42 18.73
C PRO A 366 -49.27 -19.25 17.56
N GLY A 367 -49.65 -20.36 16.94
CA GLY A 367 -50.59 -20.39 15.81
C GLY A 367 -50.03 -19.86 14.49
N LYS A 368 -48.80 -19.33 14.44
CA LYS A 368 -48.21 -18.80 13.20
C LYS A 368 -47.79 -19.93 12.26
N ASN A 369 -47.92 -19.64 10.97
CA ASN A 369 -47.56 -20.50 9.85
C ASN A 369 -46.64 -19.72 8.91
N LEU A 370 -45.52 -20.32 8.53
CA LEU A 370 -44.54 -19.77 7.60
C LEU A 370 -44.62 -20.56 6.29
N PRO A 371 -44.78 -19.89 5.14
CA PRO A 371 -44.98 -20.53 3.85
C PRO A 371 -43.68 -21.06 3.20
N SER A 372 -42.54 -20.93 3.87
CA SER A 372 -41.23 -21.35 3.40
C SER A 372 -40.25 -21.51 4.57
N HIS A 373 -39.04 -22.00 4.28
CA HIS A 373 -37.93 -21.96 5.20
C HIS A 373 -37.36 -20.54 5.36
N PHE A 374 -36.70 -20.29 6.50
CA PHE A 374 -36.28 -18.95 6.93
C PHE A 374 -35.06 -18.42 6.17
N PHE A 375 -34.18 -19.32 5.71
CA PHE A 375 -32.95 -18.96 5.02
C PHE A 375 -32.92 -19.55 3.60
N ILE A 376 -32.27 -18.83 2.69
CA ILE A 376 -31.92 -19.34 1.36
C ILE A 376 -30.40 -19.55 1.39
N HIS A 377 -29.98 -20.77 1.73
CA HIS A 377 -28.59 -21.12 1.92
C HIS A 377 -28.25 -22.45 1.25
N LYS A 378 -27.01 -22.57 0.78
CA LYS A 378 -26.44 -23.82 0.29
C LYS A 378 -25.43 -24.28 1.34
N GLY A 379 -25.80 -25.22 2.17
CA GLY A 379 -24.98 -25.70 3.27
C GLY A 379 -25.80 -26.53 4.25
N GLU A 380 -25.11 -27.11 5.23
CA GLU A 380 -25.75 -27.90 6.28
C GLU A 380 -26.31 -26.96 7.35
N GLU A 381 -27.49 -27.28 7.86
CA GLU A 381 -28.14 -26.51 8.91
C GLU A 381 -28.60 -27.43 10.05
N MET A 382 -28.39 -26.98 11.28
CA MET A 382 -28.80 -27.70 12.48
C MET A 382 -29.73 -26.84 13.34
N GLY A 383 -30.94 -27.32 13.57
CA GLY A 383 -31.88 -26.75 14.54
C GLY A 383 -31.92 -27.56 15.83
N TYR A 384 -32.10 -26.89 16.97
CA TYR A 384 -32.41 -27.50 18.25
C TYR A 384 -33.60 -26.78 18.88
N LEU A 385 -34.71 -27.48 19.11
CA LEU A 385 -35.89 -26.87 19.69
C LEU A 385 -35.72 -26.71 21.21
N LEU A 386 -35.48 -25.49 21.67
CA LEU A 386 -35.26 -25.18 23.09
C LEU A 386 -36.56 -25.28 23.90
N SER A 387 -37.67 -24.80 23.33
CA SER A 387 -38.99 -24.80 23.99
C SER A 387 -40.13 -24.70 22.99
N GLY A 388 -41.31 -25.22 23.35
CA GLY A 388 -42.52 -25.15 22.53
C GLY A 388 -42.73 -26.39 21.65
N LYS A 389 -43.53 -26.25 20.59
CA LYS A 389 -43.82 -27.30 19.62
C LYS A 389 -43.82 -26.71 18.21
N LEU A 390 -43.30 -27.45 17.24
CA LEU A 390 -43.31 -27.05 15.84
C LEU A 390 -43.77 -28.20 14.95
N GLN A 391 -44.24 -27.85 13.77
CA GLN A 391 -44.43 -28.75 12.65
C GLN A 391 -43.67 -28.24 11.45
N MET A 392 -42.97 -29.13 10.76
CA MET A 392 -42.15 -28.83 9.59
C MET A 392 -42.58 -29.73 8.44
N LYS A 393 -42.79 -29.15 7.25
CA LYS A 393 -43.06 -29.92 6.03
C LYS A 393 -41.82 -29.98 5.16
N LEU A 394 -41.30 -31.18 4.94
CA LEU A 394 -40.13 -31.43 4.09
C LEU A 394 -40.49 -32.52 3.06
N GLY A 395 -40.37 -32.18 1.78
CA GLY A 395 -40.90 -33.00 0.70
C GLY A 395 -42.41 -33.28 0.86
N LYS A 396 -42.76 -34.57 0.96
CA LYS A 396 -44.15 -35.01 1.18
C LYS A 396 -44.49 -35.27 2.66
N ALA A 397 -43.50 -35.23 3.54
CA ALA A 397 -43.67 -35.57 4.95
C ALA A 397 -43.92 -34.32 5.81
N VAL A 398 -44.67 -34.53 6.90
CA VAL A 398 -44.89 -33.53 7.96
C VAL A 398 -44.32 -34.10 9.25
N TYR A 399 -43.33 -33.42 9.81
CA TYR A 399 -42.64 -33.79 11.04
C TYR A 399 -43.15 -32.93 12.19
N SER A 400 -43.50 -33.57 13.31
CA SER A 400 -43.80 -32.87 14.57
C SER A 400 -42.55 -32.85 15.43
N ILE A 401 -42.16 -31.66 15.89
CA ILE A 401 -40.91 -31.39 16.60
C ILE A 401 -41.25 -30.92 18.01
N HIS A 402 -40.62 -31.54 19.00
CA HIS A 402 -40.79 -31.31 20.43
C HIS A 402 -39.51 -30.72 21.03
N ALA A 403 -39.64 -30.06 22.19
CA ALA A 403 -38.49 -29.51 22.88
C ALA A 403 -37.47 -30.62 23.17
N GLY A 404 -36.19 -30.36 22.86
CA GLY A 404 -35.10 -31.34 22.91
C GLY A 404 -34.78 -32.01 21.56
N ASP A 405 -35.67 -31.92 20.58
CA ASP A 405 -35.43 -32.52 19.26
C ASP A 405 -34.40 -31.71 18.45
N VAL A 406 -33.57 -32.44 17.70
CA VAL A 406 -32.60 -31.90 16.74
C VAL A 406 -33.15 -32.03 15.33
N ILE A 407 -32.95 -30.99 14.53
CA ILE A 407 -33.29 -30.92 13.12
C ILE A 407 -31.96 -30.81 12.39
N TYR A 408 -31.73 -31.66 11.39
CA TYR A 408 -30.53 -31.60 10.56
C TYR A 408 -30.94 -31.57 9.09
N LEU A 409 -30.57 -30.51 8.39
CA LEU A 409 -30.88 -30.31 6.97
C LEU A 409 -29.56 -30.26 6.20
N THR A 410 -29.44 -31.07 5.15
CA THR A 410 -28.23 -31.13 4.31
C THR A 410 -28.43 -30.48 2.94
N SER A 411 -29.59 -30.70 2.32
CA SER A 411 -29.86 -30.24 0.95
C SER A 411 -31.31 -29.86 0.69
N GLU A 412 -32.28 -30.54 1.32
CA GLU A 412 -33.69 -30.20 1.18
C GLU A 412 -34.13 -29.10 2.16
N MET A 413 -34.83 -28.10 1.62
CA MET A 413 -35.37 -27.00 2.41
C MET A 413 -36.84 -27.25 2.75
N PRO A 414 -37.25 -27.02 4.01
CA PRO A 414 -38.65 -27.14 4.39
C PRO A 414 -39.53 -26.18 3.59
N SER A 415 -40.63 -26.71 3.08
CA SER A 415 -41.64 -25.93 2.37
C SER A 415 -42.57 -25.17 3.33
N GLN A 416 -42.63 -25.56 4.60
CA GLN A 416 -43.53 -24.95 5.57
C GLN A 416 -43.06 -25.17 6.99
N TRP A 417 -43.29 -24.17 7.85
CA TRP A 417 -43.16 -24.27 9.30
C TRP A 417 -44.44 -23.81 9.99
N LYS A 418 -44.85 -24.46 11.07
CA LYS A 418 -46.01 -24.06 11.86
C LYS A 418 -45.72 -24.21 13.33
N ASN A 419 -46.17 -23.26 14.14
CA ASN A 419 -46.27 -23.45 15.59
C ASN A 419 -47.73 -23.82 15.94
N PRO A 420 -48.05 -25.12 16.11
CA PRO A 420 -49.40 -25.55 16.50
C PRO A 420 -49.67 -25.37 18.00
N GLY A 421 -48.66 -25.01 18.80
CA GLY A 421 -48.77 -24.89 20.24
C GLY A 421 -49.36 -23.56 20.70
N PRO A 422 -49.82 -23.49 21.97
CA PRO A 422 -50.37 -22.27 22.56
C PRO A 422 -49.28 -21.28 23.02
N GLY A 423 -48.00 -21.68 23.03
CA GLY A 423 -46.87 -20.88 23.50
C GLY A 423 -45.84 -20.59 22.41
N LEU A 424 -44.90 -19.70 22.71
CA LEU A 424 -43.78 -19.35 21.83
C LEU A 424 -42.86 -20.56 21.61
N ALA A 425 -42.60 -20.90 20.36
CA ALA A 425 -41.58 -21.88 20.02
C ALA A 425 -40.23 -21.18 19.85
N ARG A 426 -39.17 -21.67 20.51
CA ARG A 426 -37.81 -21.11 20.43
C ARG A 426 -36.83 -22.15 19.92
N LEU A 427 -36.13 -21.84 18.84
CA LEU A 427 -35.06 -22.68 18.30
C LEU A 427 -33.71 -21.99 18.46
N LEU A 428 -32.68 -22.80 18.75
CA LEU A 428 -31.31 -22.49 18.35
C LEU A 428 -31.11 -23.06 16.95
N TRP A 429 -30.62 -22.24 16.03
CA TRP A 429 -30.41 -22.62 14.63
C TRP A 429 -28.99 -22.29 14.22
N LEU A 430 -28.27 -23.24 13.64
CA LEU A 430 -26.89 -23.08 13.22
C LEU A 430 -26.81 -23.31 11.71
N LYS A 431 -26.37 -22.30 10.96
CA LYS A 431 -25.97 -22.47 9.55
C LYS A 431 -24.49 -22.79 9.50
N ILE A 432 -24.11 -23.90 8.90
CA ILE A 432 -22.72 -24.37 8.81
C ILE A 432 -22.17 -24.01 7.42
N LYS A 433 -21.03 -23.32 7.38
CA LYS A 433 -20.39 -22.89 6.13
C LYS A 433 -19.53 -23.97 5.50
#